data_AF-A0A4Z0GY56-F1
#
_entry.id   AF-A0A4Z0GY56-F1
#
_cell.length_a   1.000
_cell.length_b   1.000
_cell.length_c   1.000
_cell.angle_alpha   90.00
_cell.angle_beta   90.00
_cell.angle_gamma   90.00
#
_symmetry.space_group_name_H-M   'P 1'
#
loop_
_entity.id
_entity.type
_entity.pdbx_description
1 polymer ?
#
loop_
_entity_poly.entity_id
_entity_poly.type
_entity_poly.pdbx_seq_one_letter_code
_entity_poly.pdbx_strand_id
1 'polypeptide(L)'
;MNFLFAARLLDEGHALSRKSWNNQGYIFKDDRGRMQFFDHNEPHVYQPNVEDTLADDWVETAKDSWTFVSVAHEAELVKDKLFVSYQICSKEDGVVKNNHQIDEVELSTWARCVEFDLDQTATHLNEQDIAQVRSAVSA
;
A
#
# COMPACT_ATOMS: atom_id res chain seq x y z
N MET A 1 7.19 20.25 -8.53
CA MET A 1 6.88 20.06 -9.97
C MET A 1 5.43 20.46 -10.19
N ASN A 2 5.02 20.81 -11.42
CA ASN A 2 3.62 21.17 -11.68
C ASN A 2 2.72 19.93 -11.81
N PHE A 3 1.40 20.14 -11.72
CA PHE A 3 0.43 19.04 -11.77
C PHE A 3 0.45 18.26 -13.08
N LEU A 4 0.76 18.89 -14.23
CA LEU A 4 0.82 18.18 -15.51
C LEU A 4 1.96 17.14 -15.53
N PHE A 5 3.11 17.50 -14.99
CA PHE A 5 4.22 16.55 -14.87
C PHE A 5 3.93 15.50 -13.78
N ALA A 6 3.29 15.91 -12.69
CA ALA A 6 2.81 15.00 -11.64
C ALA A 6 1.85 13.94 -12.21
N ALA A 7 0.87 14.34 -13.02
CA ALA A 7 -0.10 13.45 -13.65
C ALA A 7 0.58 12.37 -14.52
N ARG A 8 1.64 12.75 -15.23
CA ARG A 8 2.45 11.81 -16.02
C ARG A 8 3.18 10.80 -15.15
N LEU A 9 3.85 11.24 -14.08
CA LEU A 9 4.51 10.32 -13.15
C LEU A 9 3.49 9.37 -12.47
N LEU A 10 2.28 9.84 -12.19
CA LEU A 10 1.20 8.99 -11.69
C LEU A 10 0.78 7.92 -12.71
N ASP A 11 0.75 8.24 -14.01
CA ASP A 11 0.53 7.25 -15.08
C ASP A 11 1.67 6.23 -15.18
N GLU A 12 2.89 6.64 -14.83
CA GLU A 12 4.08 5.79 -14.78
C GLU A 12 4.15 4.95 -13.47
N GLY A 13 3.21 5.13 -12.54
CA GLY A 13 3.06 4.32 -11.32
C GLY A 13 3.72 4.88 -10.06
N HIS A 14 4.27 6.09 -10.14
CA HIS A 14 4.92 6.78 -9.03
C HIS A 14 3.90 7.27 -7.98
N ALA A 15 4.36 7.47 -6.75
CA ALA A 15 3.58 8.08 -5.67
C ALA A 15 4.02 9.53 -5.46
N LEU A 16 3.06 10.46 -5.41
CA LEU A 16 3.35 11.89 -5.32
C LEU A 16 2.66 12.56 -4.14
N SER A 17 3.31 13.53 -3.53
CA SER A 17 2.72 14.39 -2.49
C SER A 17 2.93 15.87 -2.82
N ARG A 18 2.24 16.75 -2.11
CA ARG A 18 2.50 18.20 -2.18
C ARG A 18 3.33 18.61 -0.97
N LYS A 19 4.32 19.48 -1.19
CA LYS A 19 5.10 20.07 -0.08
C LYS A 19 4.22 20.89 0.87
N SER A 20 3.12 21.43 0.36
CA SER A 20 2.15 22.22 1.14
C SER A 20 1.15 21.38 1.94
N TRP A 21 1.14 20.05 1.81
CA TRP A 21 0.25 19.23 2.63
C TRP A 21 0.72 19.20 4.08
N ASN A 22 -0.26 19.23 4.99
CA ASN A 22 -0.01 19.16 6.44
C ASN A 22 0.04 17.72 6.96
N ASN A 23 -0.02 16.72 6.07
CA ASN A 23 0.03 15.30 6.38
C ASN A 23 1.12 14.61 5.53
N GLN A 24 1.51 13.41 5.91
CA GLN A 24 2.53 12.63 5.20
C GLN A 24 1.97 11.79 4.03
N GLY A 25 0.72 12.04 3.61
CA GLY A 25 0.07 11.24 2.60
C GLY A 25 0.60 11.48 1.17
N TYR A 26 0.21 10.59 0.27
CA TYR A 26 0.52 10.65 -1.16
C TYR A 26 -0.64 10.18 -2.01
N ILE A 27 -0.62 10.59 -3.28
CA ILE A 27 -1.51 10.11 -4.32
C ILE A 27 -0.81 9.12 -5.24
N PHE A 28 -1.60 8.20 -5.77
CA PHE A 28 -1.21 7.20 -6.77
C PHE A 28 -2.40 6.89 -7.69
N LYS A 29 -2.19 6.15 -8.78
CA LYS A 29 -3.27 5.64 -9.63
C LYS A 29 -3.55 4.17 -9.34
N ASP A 30 -4.84 3.82 -9.23
CA ASP A 30 -5.29 2.43 -9.19
C ASP A 30 -5.27 1.76 -10.58
N ASP A 31 -5.61 0.47 -10.65
CA ASP A 31 -5.67 -0.31 -11.90
C ASP A 31 -6.69 0.20 -12.93
N ARG A 32 -7.66 0.99 -12.48
CA ARG A 32 -8.66 1.63 -13.32
C ARG A 32 -8.24 3.04 -13.72
N GLY A 33 -7.02 3.45 -13.36
CA GLY A 33 -6.47 4.77 -13.63
C GLY A 33 -7.08 5.88 -12.76
N ARG A 34 -7.83 5.54 -11.70
CA ARG A 34 -8.40 6.53 -10.77
C ARG A 34 -7.34 6.95 -9.77
N MET A 35 -7.29 8.26 -9.48
CA MET A 35 -6.42 8.77 -8.44
C MET A 35 -6.97 8.40 -7.06
N GLN A 36 -6.10 7.88 -6.23
CA GLN A 36 -6.34 7.56 -4.83
C GLN A 36 -5.38 8.38 -3.99
N PHE A 37 -5.78 8.77 -2.78
CA PHE A 37 -4.93 9.34 -1.75
C PHE A 37 -4.79 8.34 -0.61
N PHE A 38 -3.58 8.23 -0.08
CA PHE A 38 -3.24 7.32 1.01
C PHE A 38 -2.46 8.08 2.07
N ASP A 39 -2.98 8.08 3.30
CA ASP A 39 -2.39 8.70 4.50
C ASP A 39 -1.89 7.65 5.50
N HIS A 40 -1.49 6.48 5.00
CA HIS A 40 -1.09 5.32 5.79
C HIS A 40 -2.24 4.63 6.53
N ASN A 41 -3.50 5.09 6.41
CA ASN A 41 -4.67 4.38 6.90
C ASN A 41 -5.32 3.60 5.75
N GLU A 42 -6.29 4.20 5.04
CA GLU A 42 -7.04 3.55 3.96
C GLU A 42 -6.99 4.41 2.68
N PRO A 43 -6.76 3.79 1.51
CA PRO A 43 -6.80 4.52 0.25
C PRO A 43 -8.22 5.01 -0.03
N HIS A 44 -8.35 6.29 -0.37
CA HIS A 44 -9.63 6.88 -0.74
C HIS A 44 -9.53 7.68 -2.03
N VAL A 45 -10.67 7.80 -2.73
CA VAL A 45 -10.72 8.46 -4.04
C VAL A 45 -10.26 9.91 -3.90
N TYR A 46 -9.26 10.28 -4.69
CA TYR A 46 -8.74 11.63 -4.75
C TYR A 46 -9.24 12.34 -6.01
N GLN A 47 -9.87 13.49 -5.81
CA GLN A 47 -10.31 14.37 -6.89
C GLN A 47 -9.57 15.71 -6.74
N PRO A 48 -8.58 16.00 -7.61
CA PRO A 48 -7.83 17.25 -7.52
C PRO A 48 -8.77 18.43 -7.75
N ASN A 49 -8.65 19.42 -6.89
CA ASN A 49 -9.37 20.68 -7.06
C ASN A 49 -8.57 21.65 -7.95
N VAL A 50 -9.11 22.85 -8.17
CA VAL A 50 -8.44 23.87 -9.01
C VAL A 50 -7.06 24.24 -8.44
N GLU A 51 -6.93 24.37 -7.13
CA GLU A 51 -5.66 24.70 -6.47
C GLU A 51 -4.60 23.61 -6.70
N ASP A 52 -4.99 22.35 -6.62
CA ASP A 52 -4.12 21.20 -6.89
C ASP A 52 -3.63 21.18 -8.33
N THR A 53 -4.51 21.50 -9.29
CA THR A 53 -4.14 21.54 -10.71
C THR A 53 -3.22 22.70 -11.08
N LEU A 54 -3.25 23.78 -10.29
CA LEU A 54 -2.39 24.96 -10.46
C LEU A 54 -1.11 24.89 -9.63
N ALA A 55 -1.00 23.92 -8.73
CA ALA A 55 0.14 23.77 -7.86
C ALA A 55 1.43 23.38 -8.60
N ASP A 56 2.55 23.95 -8.15
CA ASP A 56 3.91 23.71 -8.66
C ASP A 56 4.83 23.02 -7.63
N ASP A 57 4.25 22.61 -6.50
CA ASP A 57 4.96 22.08 -5.34
C ASP A 57 4.84 20.55 -5.18
N TRP A 58 4.42 19.84 -6.22
CA TRP A 58 4.39 18.38 -6.23
C TRP A 58 5.80 17.78 -6.12
N VAL A 59 5.92 16.67 -5.41
CA VAL A 59 7.16 15.91 -5.24
C VAL A 59 6.86 14.42 -5.32
N GLU A 60 7.81 13.66 -5.86
CA GLU A 60 7.78 12.21 -5.75
C GLU A 60 8.15 11.79 -4.32
N THR A 61 7.46 10.76 -3.82
CA THR A 61 7.72 10.17 -2.52
C THR A 61 7.76 8.66 -2.63
N ALA A 62 8.46 8.02 -1.70
CA ALA A 62 8.45 6.57 -1.59
C ALA A 62 7.06 6.09 -1.14
N LYS A 63 6.63 4.95 -1.66
CA LYS A 63 5.47 4.22 -1.13
C LYS A 63 5.86 3.56 0.20
N ASP A 64 4.85 3.19 0.97
CA ASP A 64 5.04 2.40 2.18
C ASP A 64 5.49 0.99 1.81
N SER A 65 6.20 0.30 2.70
CA SER A 65 6.62 -1.10 2.48
C SER A 65 5.81 -2.07 3.32
N TRP A 66 5.44 -3.21 2.77
CA TRP A 66 4.68 -4.24 3.49
C TRP A 66 5.47 -5.46 3.89
N THR A 67 5.06 -6.07 5.01
CA THR A 67 5.59 -7.34 5.47
C THR A 67 4.41 -8.23 5.86
N PHE A 68 4.18 -9.30 5.11
CA PHE A 68 3.12 -10.24 5.46
C PHE A 68 3.58 -11.22 6.53
N VAL A 69 2.71 -11.53 7.49
CA VAL A 69 2.99 -12.44 8.61
C VAL A 69 1.86 -13.47 8.72
N SER A 70 2.21 -14.76 8.79
CA SER A 70 1.23 -15.82 9.03
C SER A 70 1.08 -16.03 10.53
N VAL A 71 -0.15 -15.92 11.06
CA VAL A 71 -0.43 -16.19 12.48
C VAL A 71 -1.36 -17.40 12.54
N ALA A 72 -0.76 -18.58 12.70
CA ALA A 72 -1.52 -19.77 13.04
C ALA A 72 -2.10 -19.61 14.46
N HIS A 73 -3.37 -19.22 14.56
CA HIS A 73 -4.10 -19.34 15.83
C HIS A 73 -4.23 -20.83 16.19
N GLU A 74 -4.09 -21.15 17.47
CA GLU A 74 -4.16 -22.51 18.02
C GLU A 74 -5.25 -23.34 17.33
N ALA A 75 -4.85 -24.52 16.84
CA ALA A 75 -5.65 -25.44 16.04
C ALA A 75 -7.00 -25.83 16.67
N GLU A 76 -7.20 -25.58 17.96
CA GLU A 76 -8.45 -25.85 18.68
C GLU A 76 -9.57 -24.85 18.39
N LEU A 77 -9.26 -23.59 18.07
CA LEU A 77 -10.27 -22.55 17.81
C LEU A 77 -10.69 -22.49 16.34
N VAL A 78 -9.83 -22.97 15.45
CA VAL A 78 -10.00 -22.82 14.00
C VAL A 78 -9.76 -24.14 13.31
N LYS A 79 -10.73 -25.05 13.41
CA LYS A 79 -10.72 -26.35 12.71
C LYS A 79 -10.23 -26.18 11.27
N ASP A 80 -9.01 -26.65 11.02
CA ASP A 80 -8.38 -26.77 9.70
C ASP A 80 -8.25 -25.47 8.88
N LYS A 81 -8.26 -24.28 9.52
CA LYS A 81 -8.01 -23.02 8.81
C LYS A 81 -6.83 -22.26 9.41
N LEU A 82 -5.80 -22.07 8.59
CA LEU A 82 -4.72 -21.13 8.84
C LEU A 82 -5.23 -19.71 8.55
N PHE A 83 -5.01 -18.79 9.49
CA PHE A 83 -5.29 -17.36 9.29
C PHE A 83 -3.99 -16.64 8.96
N VAL A 84 -3.91 -16.08 7.75
CA VAL A 84 -2.82 -15.17 7.39
C VAL A 84 -3.27 -13.75 7.78
N SER A 85 -2.49 -13.05 8.59
CA SER A 85 -2.76 -11.64 8.93
C SER A 85 -1.69 -10.77 8.29
N TYR A 86 -2.06 -10.04 7.26
CA TYR A 86 -1.15 -9.14 6.58
C TYR A 86 -0.84 -7.93 7.48
N GLN A 87 0.41 -7.46 7.53
CA GLN A 87 0.80 -6.29 8.31
C GLN A 87 1.52 -5.26 7.41
N ILE A 88 1.15 -4.00 7.59
CA ILE A 88 1.66 -2.87 6.82
C ILE A 88 2.82 -2.24 7.59
N CYS A 89 4.07 -2.48 7.17
CA CYS A 89 5.21 -1.88 7.86
C CYS A 89 5.54 -0.48 7.30
N SER A 90 4.69 0.51 7.57
CA SER A 90 5.17 1.89 7.49
C SER A 90 6.19 2.10 8.62
N LYS A 91 7.47 2.19 8.26
CA LYS A 91 8.57 2.47 9.20
C LYS A 91 8.84 3.97 9.16
N GLU A 92 8.40 4.68 10.18
CA GLU A 92 8.87 6.04 10.46
C GLU A 92 9.89 5.96 11.60
N ASP A 93 11.12 6.43 11.35
CA ASP A 93 12.23 6.37 12.32
C ASP A 93 12.50 4.98 12.92
N GLY A 94 12.26 3.92 12.13
CA GLY A 94 12.46 2.53 12.56
C GLY A 94 11.34 1.95 13.42
N VAL A 95 10.27 2.70 13.67
CA VAL A 95 9.07 2.25 14.40
C VAL A 95 7.97 1.91 13.39
N VAL A 96 7.43 0.69 13.50
CA VAL A 96 6.25 0.29 12.73
C VAL A 96 5.05 1.06 13.26
N LYS A 97 4.47 1.94 12.44
CA LYS A 97 3.38 2.82 12.90
C LYS A 97 1.98 2.29 12.67
N ASN A 98 1.77 1.31 11.78
CA ASN A 98 0.45 0.77 11.51
C ASN A 98 0.42 -0.76 11.49
N ASN A 99 -0.67 -1.33 12.01
CA ASN A 99 -1.01 -2.75 11.87
C ASN A 99 -2.42 -2.79 11.30
N HIS A 100 -2.53 -3.03 10.00
CA HIS A 100 -3.82 -3.24 9.35
C HIS A 100 -3.93 -4.69 8.96
N GLN A 101 -4.86 -5.39 9.60
CA GLN A 101 -5.27 -6.71 9.20
C GLN A 101 -6.26 -6.57 8.05
N ILE A 102 -5.82 -6.92 6.85
CA ILE A 102 -6.67 -7.01 5.67
C ILE A 102 -7.02 -8.49 5.45
N ASP A 103 -8.09 -8.77 4.73
CA ASP A 103 -8.42 -10.15 4.35
C ASP A 103 -7.80 -10.51 2.98
N GLU A 104 -7.98 -11.77 2.56
CA GLU A 104 -7.46 -12.23 1.27
C GLU A 104 -8.08 -11.48 0.08
N VAL A 105 -9.36 -11.09 0.16
CA VAL A 105 -10.05 -10.43 -0.96
C VAL A 105 -9.63 -8.97 -1.12
N GLU A 106 -9.09 -8.39 -0.07
CA GLU A 106 -8.55 -7.03 -0.03
C GLU A 106 -7.10 -6.95 -0.54
N LEU A 107 -6.36 -8.06 -0.50
CA LEU A 107 -4.91 -8.08 -0.73
C LEU A 107 -4.46 -7.45 -2.06
N SER A 108 -5.20 -7.67 -3.14
CA SER A 108 -4.86 -7.12 -4.47
C SER A 108 -5.00 -5.59 -4.54
N THR A 109 -6.00 -5.02 -3.86
CA THR A 109 -6.21 -3.56 -3.78
C THR A 109 -5.06 -2.91 -3.03
N TRP A 110 -4.72 -3.59 -1.94
CA TRP A 110 -3.81 -3.15 -0.93
C TRP A 110 -2.35 -3.24 -1.44
N ALA A 111 -1.96 -4.32 -2.13
CA ALA A 111 -0.63 -4.49 -2.72
C ALA A 111 -0.23 -3.42 -3.75
N ARG A 112 -1.16 -2.57 -4.19
CA ARG A 112 -0.92 -1.46 -5.12
C ARG A 112 -0.64 -0.13 -4.43
N CYS A 113 -1.08 -0.02 -3.18
CA CYS A 113 -0.85 1.16 -2.35
C CYS A 113 0.60 1.21 -1.85
N VAL A 114 1.30 0.08 -1.87
CA VAL A 114 2.56 -0.14 -1.17
C VAL A 114 3.56 -0.94 -1.99
N GLU A 115 4.83 -0.80 -1.63
CA GLU A 115 5.86 -1.69 -2.11
C GLU A 115 5.85 -2.99 -1.32
N PHE A 116 5.89 -4.09 -2.06
CA PHE A 116 5.86 -5.42 -1.48
C PHE A 116 7.22 -6.10 -1.63
N ASP A 117 7.88 -6.33 -0.49
CA ASP A 117 9.10 -7.12 -0.42
C ASP A 117 8.77 -8.59 -0.12
N LEU A 118 8.78 -9.40 -1.18
CA LEU A 118 8.56 -10.84 -1.11
C LEU A 118 9.66 -11.57 -0.33
N ASP A 119 10.90 -11.08 -0.36
CA ASP A 119 12.04 -11.74 0.26
C ASP A 119 11.99 -11.55 1.78
N GLN A 120 11.66 -10.34 2.22
CA GLN A 120 11.42 -10.06 3.64
C GLN A 120 10.22 -10.85 4.16
N THR A 121 9.15 -10.89 3.37
CA THR A 121 7.90 -11.57 3.72
C THR A 121 8.04 -13.09 3.78
N ALA A 122 8.78 -13.71 2.86
CA ALA A 122 8.98 -15.15 2.82
C ALA A 122 9.59 -15.70 4.12
N THR A 123 10.29 -14.86 4.89
CA THR A 123 10.81 -15.20 6.23
C THR A 123 9.71 -15.49 7.26
N HIS A 124 8.50 -14.96 7.04
CA HIS A 124 7.38 -14.99 7.99
C HIS A 124 6.19 -15.83 7.52
N LEU A 125 6.30 -16.49 6.37
CA LEU A 125 5.26 -17.27 5.71
C LEU A 125 5.75 -18.68 5.40
N ASN A 126 4.84 -19.66 5.33
CA ASN A 126 5.15 -20.98 4.78
C ASN A 126 5.06 -20.97 3.23
N GLU A 127 5.48 -22.05 2.56
CA GLU A 127 5.48 -22.12 1.09
C GLU A 127 4.09 -21.94 0.45
N GLN A 128 3.03 -22.43 1.11
CA GLN A 128 1.66 -22.29 0.64
C GLN A 128 1.18 -20.82 0.74
N ASP A 129 1.47 -20.16 1.86
CA ASP A 129 1.14 -18.75 2.09
C ASP A 129 1.91 -17.85 1.09
N ILE A 130 3.18 -18.16 0.81
CA ILE A 130 3.99 -17.45 -0.19
C ILE A 130 3.36 -17.59 -1.58
N ALA A 131 2.93 -18.79 -1.96
CA ALA A 131 2.30 -19.03 -3.27
C ALA A 131 0.98 -18.26 -3.41
N GLN A 132 0.16 -18.23 -2.36
CA GLN A 132 -1.11 -17.51 -2.31
C GLN A 132 -0.91 -16.00 -2.44
N VAL A 133 0.00 -15.43 -1.65
CA VAL A 133 0.36 -14.01 -1.72
C VAL A 133 0.91 -13.65 -3.11
N ARG A 134 1.83 -14.45 -3.65
CA ARG A 134 2.37 -14.22 -5.00
C ARG A 134 1.27 -14.22 -6.06
N SER A 135 0.33 -15.16 -5.98
CA SER A 135 -0.80 -15.23 -6.92
C SER A 135 -1.68 -13.98 -6.85
N ALA A 136 -1.93 -13.46 -5.65
CA ALA A 136 -2.81 -12.31 -5.45
C ALA A 136 -2.14 -10.97 -5.80
N VAL A 137 -0.82 -10.84 -5.60
CA VAL A 137 -0.08 -9.61 -5.96
C VAL A 137 0.24 -9.54 -7.46
N SER A 138 0.36 -10.69 -8.14
CA SER A 138 0.67 -10.75 -9.57
C SER A 138 -0.55 -10.67 -10.49
N ALA A 139 -1.76 -10.66 -9.92
CA ALA A 139 -3.04 -10.63 -10.64
C ALA A 139 -3.59 -9.21 -10.86
#